data_AF-A0A444MDW2-F1
#
_entry.id   AF-A0A444MDW2-F1
#
_cell.length_a   1.000
_cell.length_b   1.000
_cell.length_c   1.000
_cell.angle_alpha   90.00
_cell.angle_beta   90.00
_cell.angle_gamma   90.00
#
_symmetry.space_group_name_H-M   'P 1'
#
loop_
_entity.id
_entity.type
_entity.pdbx_description
1 polymer ?
#
loop_
_entity_poly.entity_id
_entity_poly.type
_entity_poly.pdbx_seq_one_letter_code
_entity_poly.pdbx_strand_id
1 'polypeptide(L)'
;MSFEVALDCTPSAAFRCWTEAALLKRFFAPEPGRTEEAVIEPVPGGRFYTKIVFEDYGEMAGEGCILHVEPGRRLVFTDALSAGWRPNATGFFTADLRFIPGEAGGCLYRVTARHADAGAAQRHAEMGFIGGWTQVARQLERVAQSLEP
;
A
#
# COMPACT_ATOMS: atom_id res chain seq x y z
N MET A 1 12.77 2.46 -6.04
CA MET A 1 11.91 3.33 -6.88
C MET A 1 11.03 4.20 -5.99
N SER A 2 10.60 5.36 -6.47
CA SER A 2 9.73 6.28 -5.71
C SER A 2 8.62 6.85 -6.57
N PHE A 3 7.48 7.13 -5.94
CA PHE A 3 6.29 7.76 -6.52
C PHE A 3 5.73 8.77 -5.53
N GLU A 4 5.28 9.93 -6.00
CA GLU A 4 4.72 10.99 -5.18
C GLU A 4 3.53 11.65 -5.86
N VAL A 5 2.49 11.95 -5.09
CA VAL A 5 1.29 12.64 -5.58
C VAL A 5 0.62 13.43 -4.46
N ALA A 6 0.06 14.59 -4.79
CA ALA A 6 -0.82 15.31 -3.89
C ALA A 6 -2.22 14.67 -3.90
N LEU A 7 -2.76 14.43 -2.71
CA LEU A 7 -4.10 13.92 -2.48
C LEU A 7 -4.95 15.00 -1.81
N ASP A 8 -6.18 15.15 -2.27
CA ASP A 8 -7.20 16.02 -1.69
C ASP A 8 -7.92 15.31 -0.53
N CYS A 9 -7.15 14.98 0.50
CA CYS A 9 -7.62 14.42 1.77
C CYS A 9 -6.55 14.64 2.86
N THR A 10 -6.94 14.54 4.12
CA THR A 10 -6.00 14.65 5.24
C THR A 10 -5.03 13.46 5.31
N PRO A 11 -3.78 13.66 5.80
CA PRO A 11 -2.84 12.56 6.05
C PRO A 11 -3.41 11.46 6.96
N SER A 12 -4.26 11.84 7.92
CA SER A 12 -4.94 10.91 8.82
C SER A 12 -5.93 10.01 8.06
N ALA A 13 -6.76 10.58 7.18
CA ALA A 13 -7.71 9.81 6.37
C ALA A 13 -6.98 8.83 5.42
N ALA A 14 -5.92 9.29 4.76
CA ALA A 14 -5.10 8.44 3.91
C ALA A 14 -4.43 7.29 4.69
N PHE A 15 -3.91 7.57 5.90
CA PHE A 15 -3.33 6.57 6.78
C PHE A 15 -4.36 5.53 7.26
N ARG A 16 -5.58 5.97 7.62
CA ARG A 16 -6.67 5.08 8.02
C ARG A 16 -7.02 4.10 6.90
N CYS A 17 -7.06 4.56 5.65
CA CYS A 17 -7.30 3.69 4.50
C CYS A 17 -6.29 2.53 4.45
N TRP A 18 -5.01 2.81 4.71
CA TRP A 18 -3.96 1.81 4.74
C TRP A 18 -3.96 0.90 5.95
N THR A 19 -4.59 1.27 7.07
CA THR A 19 -4.46 0.54 8.35
C THR A 19 -5.77 -0.06 8.86
N GLU A 20 -6.89 0.19 8.18
CA GLU A 20 -8.18 -0.43 8.45
C GLU A 20 -8.55 -1.38 7.29
N ALA A 21 -8.68 -2.68 7.59
CA ALA A 21 -8.93 -3.71 6.57
C ALA A 21 -10.15 -3.42 5.69
N ALA A 22 -11.24 -2.91 6.29
CA ALA A 22 -12.46 -2.56 5.56
C ALA A 22 -12.25 -1.44 4.53
N LEU A 23 -11.34 -0.50 4.80
CA LEU A 23 -10.98 0.57 3.88
C LEU A 23 -9.97 0.11 2.85
N LEU A 24 -8.98 -0.70 3.25
CA LEU A 24 -7.96 -1.26 2.36
C LEU A 24 -8.59 -2.02 1.18
N LYS A 25 -9.65 -2.79 1.44
CA LYS A 25 -10.41 -3.52 0.42
C LYS A 25 -11.02 -2.64 -0.68
N ARG A 26 -11.19 -1.35 -0.43
CA ARG A 26 -11.88 -0.42 -1.35
C ARG A 26 -10.93 0.22 -2.36
N PHE A 27 -9.61 0.13 -2.19
CA PHE A 27 -8.66 0.83 -3.06
C PHE A 27 -7.37 0.09 -3.40
N PHE A 28 -6.99 -0.97 -2.67
CA PHE A 28 -5.65 -1.56 -2.82
C PHE A 28 -5.44 -2.25 -4.16
N ALA A 29 -6.43 -3.00 -4.64
CA ALA A 29 -6.38 -3.58 -5.98
C ALA A 29 -6.63 -2.49 -7.04
N PRO A 30 -5.74 -2.32 -8.04
CA PRO A 30 -6.02 -1.47 -9.18
C PRO A 30 -7.23 -2.00 -9.97
N GLU A 31 -8.21 -1.12 -10.27
CA GLU A 31 -9.34 -1.46 -11.15
C GLU A 31 -8.84 -2.00 -12.52
N PRO A 32 -9.47 -3.06 -13.08
CA PRO A 32 -10.74 -3.68 -12.67
C PRO A 32 -10.62 -4.73 -11.56
N GLY A 33 -9.42 -4.98 -11.01
CA GLY A 33 -9.23 -5.93 -9.93
C GLY A 33 -9.95 -5.54 -8.65
N ARG A 34 -10.26 -6.53 -7.80
CA ARG A 34 -10.94 -6.33 -6.51
C ARG A 34 -10.17 -6.99 -5.38
N THR A 35 -10.02 -6.28 -4.27
CA THR A 35 -9.49 -6.86 -3.02
C THR A 35 -10.62 -7.58 -2.27
N GLU A 36 -10.72 -8.89 -2.44
CA GLU A 36 -11.75 -9.73 -1.81
C GLU A 36 -11.52 -9.91 -0.30
N GLU A 37 -10.26 -10.03 0.10
CA GLU A 37 -9.88 -10.23 1.50
C GLU A 37 -8.74 -9.29 1.87
N ALA A 38 -8.77 -8.77 3.10
CA ALA A 38 -7.69 -7.99 3.67
C ALA A 38 -7.59 -8.27 5.17
N VAL A 39 -6.36 -8.44 5.67
CA VAL A 39 -6.05 -8.44 7.11
C VAL A 39 -4.87 -7.49 7.30
N ILE A 40 -5.01 -6.57 8.25
CA ILE A 40 -3.92 -5.67 8.63
C ILE A 40 -3.86 -5.53 10.14
N GLU A 41 -2.68 -5.78 10.68
CA GLU A 41 -2.34 -5.58 12.09
C GLU A 41 -1.29 -4.47 12.13
N PRO A 42 -1.68 -3.20 12.33
CA PRO A 42 -0.80 -2.04 12.19
C PRO A 42 0.13 -1.87 13.43
N VAL A 43 0.94 -2.89 13.68
CA VAL A 43 2.01 -2.93 14.69
C VAL A 43 3.24 -3.60 14.08
N PRO A 44 4.48 -3.24 14.48
CA PRO A 44 5.68 -3.94 14.01
C PRO A 44 5.59 -5.45 14.26
N GLY A 45 5.81 -6.25 13.23
CA GLY A 45 5.66 -7.71 13.25
C GLY A 45 4.25 -8.21 12.95
N GLY A 46 3.27 -7.30 12.84
CA GLY A 46 1.89 -7.61 12.50
C GLY A 46 1.72 -8.02 11.04
N ARG A 47 0.65 -8.76 10.77
CA ARG A 47 0.31 -9.27 9.43
C ARG A 47 -0.14 -8.14 8.49
N PHE A 48 0.32 -8.21 7.24
CA PHE A 48 -0.29 -7.52 6.10
C PHE A 48 -0.67 -8.59 5.08
N TYR A 49 -1.97 -8.86 4.92
CA TYR A 49 -2.46 -9.84 3.96
C TYR A 49 -3.53 -9.21 3.06
N THR A 50 -3.47 -9.52 1.78
CA THR A 50 -4.52 -9.19 0.82
C THR A 50 -4.73 -10.33 -0.16
N LYS A 51 -5.99 -10.54 -0.56
CA LYS A 51 -6.35 -11.40 -1.68
C LYS A 51 -7.02 -10.54 -2.74
N ILE A 52 -6.35 -10.40 -3.89
CA ILE A 52 -6.85 -9.67 -5.04
C ILE A 52 -7.36 -10.67 -6.07
N VAL A 53 -8.47 -10.34 -6.72
CA VAL A 53 -9.02 -11.12 -7.83
C VAL A 53 -9.10 -10.23 -9.06
N PHE A 54 -8.55 -10.72 -10.17
CA PHE A 54 -8.71 -10.15 -11.51
C PHE A 54 -9.44 -11.17 -12.38
N GLU A 55 -10.32 -10.70 -13.26
CA GLU A 55 -11.03 -11.58 -14.20
C GLU A 55 -10.05 -12.35 -15.11
N ASP A 56 -9.05 -11.65 -15.66
CA ASP A 56 -8.09 -12.23 -16.61
C ASP A 56 -6.94 -13.00 -15.94
N TYR A 57 -6.60 -12.69 -14.68
CA TYR A 57 -5.42 -13.22 -14.00
C TYR A 57 -5.75 -14.13 -12.80
N GLY A 58 -7.03 -14.28 -12.47
CA GLY A 58 -7.49 -15.08 -11.34
C GLY A 58 -7.14 -14.46 -9.99
N GLU A 59 -6.90 -15.33 -9.00
CA GLU A 59 -6.65 -14.92 -7.62
C GLU A 59 -5.15 -14.76 -7.32
N MET A 60 -4.79 -13.63 -6.72
CA MET A 60 -3.44 -13.30 -6.28
C MET A 60 -3.45 -12.96 -4.79
N ALA A 61 -2.79 -13.77 -3.97
CA ALA A 61 -2.63 -13.52 -2.55
C ALA A 61 -1.25 -12.93 -2.24
N GLY A 62 -1.23 -11.86 -1.46
CA GLY A 62 -0.02 -11.27 -0.89
C GLY A 62 0.01 -11.48 0.62
N GLU A 63 1.13 -12.01 1.13
CA GLU A 63 1.40 -12.16 2.56
C GLU A 63 2.64 -11.34 2.91
N GLY A 64 2.55 -10.61 4.03
CA GLY A 64 3.57 -9.66 4.42
C GLY A 64 3.56 -9.32 5.90
N CYS A 65 4.49 -8.45 6.26
CA CYS A 65 4.76 -8.02 7.62
C CYS A 65 4.83 -6.50 7.68
N ILE A 66 4.18 -5.91 8.67
CA ILE A 66 4.38 -4.51 9.05
C ILE A 66 5.74 -4.37 9.73
N LEU A 67 6.56 -3.45 9.24
CA LEU A 67 7.89 -3.16 9.80
C LEU A 67 7.85 -1.95 10.74
N HIS A 68 7.03 -0.95 10.43
CA HIS A 68 6.95 0.29 11.20
C HIS A 68 5.60 0.98 11.00
N VAL A 69 5.08 1.59 12.07
CA VAL A 69 3.85 2.36 12.06
C VAL A 69 4.05 3.64 12.86
N GLU A 70 3.77 4.78 12.22
CA GLU A 70 3.69 6.10 12.84
C GLU A 70 2.32 6.69 12.48
N PRO A 71 1.34 6.67 13.40
CA PRO A 71 -0.04 7.04 13.11
C PRO A 71 -0.18 8.38 12.36
N GLY A 72 -0.87 8.36 11.22
CA GLY A 72 -1.12 9.53 10.38
C GLY A 72 0.10 10.06 9.60
N ARG A 73 1.26 9.38 9.67
CA ARG A 73 2.53 9.91 9.14
C ARG A 73 3.32 8.91 8.31
N ARG A 74 3.41 7.65 8.74
CA ARG A 74 4.24 6.64 8.07
C ARG A 74 3.73 5.22 8.28
N LEU A 75 3.78 4.42 7.23
CA LEU A 75 3.60 2.97 7.29
C LEU A 75 4.70 2.31 6.47
N VAL A 76 5.38 1.31 7.04
CA VAL A 76 6.36 0.51 6.30
C VAL A 76 5.97 -0.95 6.40
N PHE A 77 5.90 -1.65 5.26
CA PHE A 77 5.62 -3.07 5.20
C PHE A 77 6.49 -3.76 4.16
N THR A 78 6.58 -5.08 4.24
CA THR A 78 7.34 -5.90 3.30
C THR A 78 6.66 -7.25 3.09
N ASP A 79 6.87 -7.86 1.93
CA ASP A 79 6.53 -9.26 1.67
C ASP A 79 7.73 -10.21 1.85
N ALA A 80 8.93 -9.68 2.15
CA ALA A 80 10.11 -10.47 2.47
C ALA A 80 10.04 -11.11 3.87
N LEU A 81 9.11 -10.66 4.69
CA LEU A 81 8.75 -11.26 5.97
C LEU A 81 7.23 -11.46 6.00
N SER A 82 6.77 -12.49 6.68
CA SER A 82 5.38 -12.64 7.12
C SER A 82 5.25 -12.30 8.61
N ALA A 83 4.03 -12.34 9.14
CA ALA A 83 3.73 -12.03 10.54
C ALA A 83 4.67 -12.75 11.53
N GLY A 84 5.01 -12.06 12.61
CA GLY A 84 5.97 -12.55 13.60
C GLY A 84 7.42 -12.59 13.10
N TRP A 85 7.75 -11.75 12.11
CA TRP A 85 9.11 -11.61 11.56
C TRP A 85 9.65 -12.85 10.86
N ARG A 86 8.76 -13.74 10.38
CA ARG A 86 9.16 -14.99 9.73
C ARG A 86 9.65 -14.69 8.30
N PRO A 87 10.88 -15.11 7.93
CA PRO A 87 11.36 -14.94 6.56
C PRO A 87 10.40 -15.55 5.53
N ASN A 88 10.17 -14.82 4.45
CA ASN A 88 9.44 -15.30 3.29
C ASN A 88 10.40 -15.44 2.12
N ALA A 89 10.51 -16.66 1.57
CA ALA A 89 11.47 -16.96 0.50
C ALA A 89 11.14 -16.24 -0.83
N THR A 90 9.89 -15.82 -1.00
CA THR A 90 9.40 -15.18 -2.24
C THR A 90 9.20 -13.67 -2.09
N GLY A 91 9.87 -13.03 -1.13
CA GLY A 91 9.80 -11.58 -0.95
C GLY A 91 10.22 -10.81 -2.19
N PHE A 92 9.42 -9.83 -2.60
CA PHE A 92 9.65 -9.01 -3.77
C PHE A 92 10.09 -7.59 -3.42
N PHE A 93 9.48 -6.95 -2.41
CA PHE A 93 9.80 -5.57 -2.06
C PHE A 93 9.45 -5.16 -0.62
N THR A 94 10.00 -4.01 -0.23
CA THR A 94 9.59 -3.25 0.96
C THR A 94 9.00 -1.93 0.52
N ALA A 95 7.80 -1.59 1.00
CA ALA A 95 7.15 -0.32 0.77
C ALA A 95 7.31 0.60 1.99
N ASP A 96 7.70 1.84 1.76
CA ASP A 96 7.74 2.92 2.76
C ASP A 96 6.79 4.02 2.31
N LEU A 97 5.65 4.10 3.00
CA LEU A 97 4.57 5.04 2.75
C LEU A 97 4.70 6.21 3.70
N ARG A 98 4.67 7.43 3.16
CA ARG A 98 4.73 8.68 3.92
C ARG A 98 3.48 9.49 3.61
N PHE A 99 2.83 9.97 4.66
CA PHE A 99 1.63 10.81 4.63
C PHE A 99 2.03 12.16 5.20
N ILE A 100 2.32 13.13 4.34
CA ILE A 100 2.91 14.42 4.73
C ILE A 100 1.82 15.49 4.57
N PRO A 101 1.62 16.40 5.55
CA PRO A 101 0.72 17.53 5.37
C PRO A 101 1.05 18.32 4.10
N GLY A 102 0.06 18.45 3.23
CA GLY A 102 0.12 19.22 2.00
C GLY A 102 -0.51 20.61 2.13
N GLU A 103 -0.60 21.32 1.03
CA GLU A 103 -1.31 22.59 0.95
C GLU A 103 -2.81 22.41 1.17
N ALA A 104 -3.48 23.47 1.65
CA ALA A 104 -4.93 23.51 1.88
C ALA A 104 -5.50 22.35 2.72
N GLY A 105 -4.68 21.71 3.57
CA GLY A 105 -5.11 20.58 4.42
C GLY A 105 -5.04 19.21 3.74
N GLY A 106 -4.55 19.15 2.49
CA GLY A 106 -4.34 17.90 1.76
C GLY A 106 -3.16 17.07 2.26
N CYS A 107 -2.81 16.04 1.51
CA CYS A 107 -1.74 15.10 1.83
C CYS A 107 -0.79 14.93 0.65
N LEU A 108 0.50 15.25 0.85
CA LEU A 108 1.54 14.77 -0.05
C LEU A 108 1.82 13.30 0.29
N TYR A 109 1.33 12.40 -0.56
CA TYR A 109 1.51 10.96 -0.43
C TYR A 109 2.74 10.52 -1.21
N ARG A 110 3.69 9.89 -0.50
CA ARG A 110 4.95 9.41 -1.07
C ARG A 110 5.13 7.93 -0.78
N VAL A 111 5.52 7.20 -1.82
CA VAL A 111 5.85 5.77 -1.74
C VAL A 111 7.28 5.56 -2.20
N THR A 112 8.04 4.83 -1.40
CA THR A 112 9.34 4.30 -1.82
C THR A 112 9.31 2.78 -1.77
N ALA A 113 9.42 2.14 -2.93
CA ALA A 113 9.57 0.70 -3.06
C ALA A 113 11.06 0.33 -3.15
N ARG A 114 11.53 -0.51 -2.24
CA ARG A 114 12.90 -1.02 -2.18
C ARG A 114 12.93 -2.50 -2.55
N HIS A 115 13.91 -2.88 -3.36
CA HIS A 115 14.09 -4.22 -3.91
C HIS A 115 15.46 -4.77 -3.52
N ALA A 116 15.63 -6.09 -3.61
CA ALA A 116 16.89 -6.75 -3.28
C ALA A 116 18.06 -6.32 -4.18
N ASP A 117 17.78 -6.07 -5.47
CA ASP A 117 18.76 -5.68 -6.46
C ASP A 117 18.14 -4.80 -7.57
N ALA A 118 19.00 -4.27 -8.45
CA ALA A 118 18.59 -3.42 -9.56
C ALA A 118 17.71 -4.15 -10.60
N GLY A 119 17.93 -5.45 -10.82
CA GLY A 119 17.15 -6.25 -11.75
C GLY A 119 15.71 -6.45 -11.25
N ALA A 120 15.51 -6.68 -9.96
CA ALA A 120 14.21 -6.75 -9.32
C ALA A 120 13.46 -5.40 -9.38
N ALA A 121 14.17 -4.29 -9.15
CA ALA A 121 13.60 -2.96 -9.32
C ALA A 121 13.15 -2.72 -10.78
N GLN A 122 13.98 -3.10 -11.75
CA GLN A 122 13.64 -2.97 -13.17
C GLN A 122 12.43 -3.82 -13.55
N ARG A 123 12.35 -5.08 -13.11
CA ARG A 123 11.16 -5.93 -13.32
C ARG A 123 9.89 -5.28 -12.77
N HIS A 124 9.95 -4.67 -11.58
CA HIS A 124 8.79 -3.97 -11.02
C HIS A 124 8.41 -2.73 -11.84
N ALA A 125 9.39 -1.98 -12.37
CA ALA A 125 9.11 -0.88 -13.28
C ALA A 125 8.43 -1.35 -14.57
N GLU A 126 8.91 -2.44 -15.16
CA GLU A 126 8.36 -3.05 -16.39
C GLU A 126 6.94 -3.61 -16.19
N MET A 127 6.63 -4.11 -14.99
CA MET A 127 5.25 -4.46 -14.59
C MET A 127 4.34 -3.24 -14.41
N GLY A 128 4.85 -2.02 -14.56
CA GLY A 128 4.04 -0.80 -14.55
C GLY A 128 3.88 -0.14 -13.18
N PHE A 129 4.90 -0.22 -12.30
CA PHE A 129 4.89 0.37 -10.95
C PHE A 129 4.24 1.76 -10.89
N ILE A 130 4.68 2.71 -11.71
CA ILE A 130 4.15 4.10 -11.68
C ILE A 130 2.67 4.15 -12.07
N GLY A 131 2.26 3.43 -13.11
CA GLY A 131 0.88 3.41 -13.57
C GLY A 131 -0.06 2.78 -12.54
N GLY A 132 0.31 1.60 -12.05
CA GLY A 132 -0.46 0.89 -11.01
C GLY A 132 -0.57 1.70 -9.72
N TRP A 133 0.54 2.29 -9.26
CA TRP A 133 0.53 3.09 -8.04
C TRP A 133 -0.25 4.39 -8.17
N THR A 134 -0.25 5.00 -9.36
CA THR A 134 -1.08 6.18 -9.65
C THR A 134 -2.56 5.84 -9.51
N GLN A 135 -3.00 4.71 -10.07
CA GLN A 135 -4.39 4.27 -9.98
C GLN A 135 -4.80 3.97 -8.53
N VAL A 136 -3.97 3.23 -7.79
CA VAL A 136 -4.16 2.95 -6.37
C VAL A 136 -4.24 4.25 -5.56
N ALA A 137 -3.40 5.26 -5.85
CA ALA A 137 -3.44 6.55 -5.16
C ALA A 137 -4.73 7.35 -5.43
N ARG A 138 -5.28 7.30 -6.66
CA ARG A 138 -6.57 7.94 -6.98
C ARG A 138 -7.76 7.21 -6.36
N GLN A 139 -7.69 5.88 -6.26
CA GLN A 139 -8.68 5.10 -5.52
C GLN A 139 -8.61 5.40 -4.02
N LEU A 140 -7.40 5.53 -3.46
CA LEU A 140 -7.15 5.93 -2.08
C LEU A 140 -7.77 7.29 -1.77
N GLU A 141 -7.54 8.30 -2.62
CA GLU A 141 -8.10 9.65 -2.48
C GLU A 141 -9.63 9.62 -2.35
N ARG A 142 -10.32 8.92 -3.27
CA ARG A 142 -11.78 8.77 -3.25
C ARG A 142 -12.29 8.12 -1.96
N VAL A 143 -11.59 7.11 -1.45
CA VAL A 143 -11.97 6.45 -0.19
C VAL A 143 -11.72 7.36 1.01
N ALA A 144 -10.59 8.04 1.04
CA ALA A 144 -10.20 8.93 2.13
C ALA A 144 -11.15 10.13 2.26
N GLN A 145 -11.57 10.74 1.15
CA GLN A 145 -12.58 11.81 1.12
C GLN A 145 -13.92 11.37 1.74
N SER A 146 -14.30 10.10 1.62
CA SER A 146 -15.52 9.58 2.26
C SER A 146 -15.47 9.47 3.79
N LEU A 147 -14.31 9.78 4.40
CA LEU A 147 -14.09 9.75 5.85
C LEU A 147 -14.04 11.14 6.46
N GLU A 148 -14.03 12.18 5.64
CA GLU A 148 -13.97 13.57 6.06
C GLU A 148 -15.38 14.08 6.42
N PRO A 149 -15.50 14.95 7.42
CA PRO A 149 -16.79 15.46 7.90
C PRO A 149 -17.52 16.35 6.90
#